data_AF-A0A1J5PW88-F1
#
_entry.id   AF-A0A1J5PW88-F1
#
_cell.length_a   1.000
_cell.length_b   1.000
_cell.length_c   1.000
_cell.angle_alpha   90.00
_cell.angle_beta   90.00
_cell.angle_gamma   90.00
#
_symmetry.space_group_name_H-M   'P 1'
#
loop_
_entity.id
_entity.type
_entity.pdbx_description
1 polymer ?
#
loop_
_entity_poly.entity_id
_entity_poly.type
_entity_poly.pdbx_seq_one_letter_code
_entity_poly.pdbx_strand_id
1 'polypeptide(L)' 'MVDSLLSAYGPLVGGDTLIKLLGYRSGESFRQAQYRGTVPIDVFSIPNRKGKFAFTNDLVRWLINLRKERGRHEIA' A
#
# COMPACT_ATOMS: atom_id res chain seq x y z
N MET A 1 -12.75 6.47 10.41
CA MET A 1 -11.86 6.88 9.29
C MET A 1 -10.96 5.73 8.78
N VAL A 2 -11.30 4.46 9.04
CA VAL A 2 -10.70 3.27 8.40
C VAL A 2 -11.72 2.54 7.53
N ASP A 3 -13.01 2.62 7.90
CA ASP A 3 -14.15 2.11 7.14
C ASP A 3 -14.24 2.61 5.69
N SER A 4 -13.86 3.87 5.42
CA SER A 4 -14.02 4.41 4.06
C SER A 4 -13.11 3.74 3.03
N LEU A 5 -11.90 3.31 3.39
CA LEU A 5 -11.01 2.60 2.45
C LEU A 5 -11.45 1.15 2.25
N LEU A 6 -11.87 0.48 3.32
CA LEU A 6 -12.37 -0.90 3.25
C LEU A 6 -13.67 -0.97 2.44
N SER A 7 -14.54 0.03 2.57
CA SER A 7 -15.78 0.14 1.80
C SER A 7 -15.53 0.52 0.34
N ALA A 8 -14.46 1.26 0.03
CA ALA A 8 -14.16 1.71 -1.34
C ALA A 8 -13.42 0.66 -2.17
N TYR A 9 -12.48 -0.08 -1.57
CA TYR A 9 -11.61 -1.04 -2.26
C TYR A 9 -11.85 -2.50 -1.88
N GLY A 10 -12.66 -2.75 -0.84
CA GLY A 10 -12.83 -4.07 -0.27
C GLY A 10 -11.69 -4.48 0.68
N PRO A 11 -11.67 -5.75 1.12
CA PRO A 11 -10.65 -6.27 2.04
C PRO A 11 -9.28 -6.45 1.37
N LEU A 12 -9.24 -6.48 0.04
CA LEU A 12 -8.06 -6.78 -0.76
C LEU A 12 -7.91 -5.73 -1.86
N VAL A 13 -6.74 -5.12 -1.96
CA VAL A 13 -6.40 -4.20 -3.04
C VAL A 13 -5.27 -4.77 -3.89
N GLY A 14 -5.31 -4.57 -5.19
CA GLY A 14 -4.30 -5.11 -6.08
C GLY A 14 -4.14 -4.33 -7.38
N GLY A 15 -3.16 -4.76 -8.17
CA GLY A 15 -2.89 -4.18 -9.48
C GLY A 15 -2.48 -2.70 -9.41
N ASP A 16 -2.94 -1.92 -10.39
CA ASP A 16 -2.59 -0.50 -10.55
C ASP A 16 -3.10 0.37 -9.39
N THR A 17 -4.24 0.00 -8.81
CA THR A 17 -4.81 0.70 -7.64
C THR A 17 -3.87 0.62 -6.44
N LEU A 18 -3.31 -0.56 -6.15
CA LEU A 18 -2.32 -0.74 -5.08
C LEU A 18 -1.09 0.14 -5.30
N ILE A 19 -0.59 0.18 -6.53
CA ILE A 19 0.60 0.96 -6.91
C ILE A 19 0.36 2.45 -6.66
N LYS A 20 -0.79 2.98 -7.09
CA LYS A 20 -1.18 4.38 -6.88
C LYS A 20 -1.38 4.72 -5.41
N LEU A 21 -2.02 3.83 -4.65
CA LEU A 21 -2.25 4.04 -3.21
C LEU A 21 -0.95 4.07 -2.40
N LEU A 22 0.05 3.32 -2.83
CA LEU A 22 1.39 3.35 -2.24
C LEU A 22 2.24 4.56 -2.68
N GLY A 23 1.72 5.40 -3.57
CA GLY A 23 2.42 6.59 -4.05
C GLY A 23 3.46 6.33 -5.15
N TYR A 24 3.46 5.14 -5.77
CA TYR A 24 4.34 4.87 -6.90
C TYR A 24 3.75 5.43 -8.20
N ARG A 25 4.61 6.05 -9.02
CA ARG A 25 4.22 6.63 -10.31
C ARG A 25 3.80 5.58 -11.34
N SER A 26 4.38 4.38 -11.29
CA SER A 26 4.15 3.33 -12.28
C SER A 26 4.42 1.94 -11.70
N GLY A 27 3.86 0.91 -12.34
CA GLY A 27 4.09 -0.48 -11.95
C GLY A 27 5.55 -0.93 -12.06
N GLU A 28 6.37 -0.26 -12.88
CA GLU A 28 7.81 -0.48 -12.96
C GLU A 28 8.54 0.01 -11.70
N SER A 29 8.20 1.20 -11.20
CA SER A 29 8.76 1.72 -9.94
C SER A 29 8.38 0.83 -8.76
N PHE A 30 7.15 0.32 -8.74
CA PHE A 30 6.71 -0.65 -7.75
C PHE A 30 7.47 -1.98 -7.86
N ARG A 31 7.68 -2.52 -9.07
CA ARG A 31 8.51 -3.71 -9.29
C ARG A 31 9.95 -3.51 -8.79
N GLN A 32 10.54 -2.33 -9.04
CA GLN A 32 11.86 -1.98 -8.53
C GLN A 32 11.89 -1.92 -6.99
N ALA A 33 10.89 -1.30 -6.36
CA ALA A 33 10.79 -1.27 -4.90
C ALA A 33 10.62 -2.68 -4.31
N GLN A 34 9.83 -3.54 -4.95
CA GLN A 34 9.66 -4.94 -4.56
C GLN A 34 10.97 -5.72 -4.66
N TYR A 35 11.70 -5.56 -5.76
CA TYR A 35 13.00 -6.20 -5.94
C TYR A 35 14.03 -5.75 -4.88
N ARG A 36 13.98 -4.47 -4.48
CA ARG A 36 14.84 -3.89 -3.45
C ARG A 36 14.38 -4.17 -2.02
N GLY A 37 13.21 -4.78 -1.83
CA GLY A 37 12.63 -4.99 -0.50
C GLY A 37 12.22 -3.70 0.22
N THR A 38 11.96 -2.62 -0.53
CA THR A 38 11.61 -1.29 0.03
C THR A 38 10.11 -0.99 -0.05
N VAL A 39 9.28 -2.01 -0.29
CA VAL A 39 7.82 -1.85 -0.25
C VAL A 39 7.42 -1.79 1.22
N PRO A 40 6.68 -0.76 1.66
CA PRO A 40 6.43 -0.54 3.08
C PRO A 40 5.34 -1.44 3.69
N ILE A 41 4.68 -2.26 2.87
CA ILE A 41 3.59 -3.15 3.25
C ILE A 41 3.80 -4.55 2.67
N ASP A 42 3.15 -5.54 3.26
CA ASP A 42 3.22 -6.91 2.75
C ASP A 42 2.43 -7.05 1.44
N VAL A 43 3.11 -7.54 0.40
CA VAL A 43 2.54 -7.74 -0.93
C VAL A 43 2.71 -9.18 -1.38
N PHE A 44 1.61 -9.80 -1.78
CA PHE A 44 1.58 -11.21 -2.19
C PHE A 44 0.99 -11.38 -3.59
N SER A 45 1.22 -12.56 -4.16
CA SER A 45 0.62 -12.99 -5.43
C SER A 45 -0.45 -14.04 -5.14
N ILE A 46 -1.58 -13.93 -5.82
CA ILE A 46 -2.64 -14.93 -5.75
C ILE A 46 -2.47 -15.87 -6.95
N PRO A 47 -2.48 -17.21 -6.74
CA PRO A 47 -2.37 -18.16 -7.84
C PRO A 47 -3.48 -17.90 -8.88
N ASN A 48 -3.12 -18.01 -10.17
CA ASN A 48 -4.01 -17.73 -11.30
C ASN A 48 -4.52 -16.28 -11.41
N ARG A 49 -3.94 -15.32 -10.67
CA ARG A 49 -4.23 -13.89 -10.84
C ARG A 49 -2.99 -13.11 -11.22
N LYS A 50 -3.12 -12.25 -12.23
CA LYS A 50 -2.05 -11.33 -12.63
C LYS A 50 -1.94 -10.19 -11.60
N GLY A 51 -0.70 -9.87 -11.22
CA GLY A 51 -0.37 -8.72 -10.39
C GLY A 51 -0.01 -9.07 -8.95
N LYS A 52 0.08 -8.03 -8.13
CA LYS A 52 0.32 -8.10 -6.70
C LYS A 52 -0.89 -7.57 -5.95
N PHE A 53 -1.09 -8.13 -4.77
CA PHE A 53 -2.20 -7.85 -3.89
C PHE A 53 -1.66 -7.55 -2.50
N ALA A 54 -2.39 -6.72 -1.77
CA ALA A 54 -2.15 -6.45 -0.37
C ALA A 54 -3.49 -6.39 0.35
N PHE A 55 -3.48 -6.64 1.66
CA PHE A 55 -4.66 -6.41 2.47
C PHE A 55 -4.86 -4.92 2.68
N THR A 56 -6.09 -4.45 2.48
CA THR A 56 -6.45 -3.03 2.71
C THR A 56 -6.15 -2.60 4.14
N ASN A 57 -6.27 -3.53 5.10
CA ASN A 57 -5.91 -3.27 6.50
C ASN A 57 -4.42 -2.95 6.69
N ASP A 58 -3.53 -3.59 5.93
CA ASP A 58 -2.09 -3.32 6.01
C ASP A 58 -1.76 -1.93 5.46
N LEU A 59 -2.38 -1.59 4.32
CA LEU A 59 -2.32 -0.24 3.74
C LEU A 59 -2.81 0.83 4.72
N VAL A 60 -3.95 0.60 5.39
CA VAL A 60 -4.50 1.54 6.38
C VAL A 60 -3.54 1.72 7.56
N ARG A 61 -2.95 0.63 8.09
CA ARG A 61 -1.96 0.71 9.17
C ARG A 61 -0.74 1.53 8.76
N TRP A 62 -0.24 1.30 7.55
CA TRP A 62 0.86 2.08 7.00
C TRP A 62 0.53 3.57 6.87
N LEU A 63 -0.65 3.92 6.32
CA LEU A 63 -1.09 5.32 6.23
C LEU A 63 -1.22 6.00 7.61
N ILE A 64 -1.72 5.27 8.61
CA ILE A 64 -1.78 5.75 9.99
C ILE A 64 -0.37 5.99 10.54
N ASN A 65 0.58 5.09 10.27
CA ASN A 65 1.97 5.25 10.70
C ASN A 65 2.60 6.48 10.05
N LEU A 66 2.46 6.64 8.73
CA LEU A 66 2.93 7.82 8.00
C LEU A 66 2.39 9.12 8.59
N ARG A 67 1.11 9.15 8.94
CA ARG A 67 0.50 10.33 9.59
C ARG A 67 1.12 10.62 10.96
N LYS A 68 1.41 9.58 11.75
CA LYS A 68 2.07 9.73 13.06
C LYS A 68 3.51 10.23 12.89
N GLU A 69 4.24 9.68 11.93
CA GLU A 69 5.62 10.08 11.62
C GLU A 69 5.70 11.54 11.17
N ARG A 70 4.77 11.96 10.30
CA ARG A 70 4.65 13.37 9.89
C ARG A 70 4.43 14.30 11.10
N GLY A 71 3.49 13.96 11.98
CA GLY A 71 3.22 14.78 13.17
C GLY A 71 4.38 14.84 14.17
N ARG A 72 5.28 13.84 14.19
CA ARG A 72 6.50 13.86 15.01
C ARG A 72 7.59 14.77 14.45
N HIS A 73 7.64 14.96 13.13
CA HIS A 73 8.59 15.86 12.48
C HIS A 73 8.15 17.33 12.52
N GLU A 74 6.88 17.61 12.82
CA GLU A 74 6.33 18.99 12.91
C GLU A 74 6.46 19.61 14.31
N ILE A 75 6.90 18.84 15.32
CA ILE A 75 7.05 19.28 16.73
C ILE A 75 8.52 19.31 17.22
N ALA A 76 9.48 19.09 16.32
CA ALA A 76 10.91 19.05 16.64
C ALA A 76 11.64 20.29 16.10
#